data_AF-A0A2A5M2J7-F1
#
_entry.id   AF-A0A2A5M2J7-F1
#
_cell.length_a   1.000
_cell.length_b   1.000
_cell.length_c   1.000
_cell.angle_alpha   90.00
_cell.angle_beta   90.00
_cell.angle_gamma   90.00
#
_symmetry.space_group_name_H-M   'P 1'
#
loop_
_entity.id
_entity.type
_entity.pdbx_description
1 polymer ?
#
loop_
_entity_poly.entity_id
_entity_poly.type
_entity_poly.pdbx_seq_one_letter_code
_entity_poly.pdbx_strand_id
1 'polypeptide(L)'
;WNLPKALNEDGTIDETKMPKNSEYSKMVILGNKILNETSKYVGPQAKDPKKRFAGNNLSCSSCHANGGSVQNQSGFVGIWARFPQYNARGDKVITLADRINGCFERSMNGKRMPS
;
A
#
# COMPACT_ATOMS: atom_id res chain seq x y z
N TRP A 1 -8.44 -10.55 14.63
CA TRP A 1 -8.01 -9.27 14.05
C TRP A 1 -9.12 -8.28 14.33
N ASN A 2 -8.83 -7.15 15.02
CA ASN A 2 -9.79 -6.06 15.19
C ASN A 2 -9.40 -4.86 14.30
N LEU A 3 -10.32 -4.40 13.45
CA LEU A 3 -10.09 -3.22 12.60
C LEU A 3 -10.35 -1.93 13.38
N PRO A 4 -9.62 -0.84 13.08
CA PRO A 4 -9.86 0.44 13.72
C PRO A 4 -11.20 1.02 13.28
N LYS A 5 -11.89 1.75 14.18
CA LYS A 5 -13.19 2.40 13.91
C LYS A 5 -13.16 3.43 12.77
N ALA A 6 -11.97 3.90 12.41
CA ALA A 6 -11.76 4.83 11.31
C ALA A 6 -11.68 4.15 9.94
N LEU A 7 -11.65 2.81 9.86
CA LEU A 7 -11.69 2.11 8.58
C LEU A 7 -13.13 1.75 8.22
N ASN A 8 -13.56 2.16 7.02
CA ASN A 8 -14.86 1.81 6.46
C ASN A 8 -14.86 0.37 5.94
N GLU A 9 -16.04 -0.18 5.70
CA GLU A 9 -16.19 -1.56 5.20
C GLU A 9 -15.53 -1.77 3.84
N ASP A 10 -15.46 -0.73 3.00
CA ASP A 10 -14.78 -0.75 1.69
C ASP A 10 -13.24 -0.60 1.77
N GLY A 11 -12.70 -0.48 2.99
CA GLY A 11 -11.26 -0.34 3.23
C GLY A 11 -10.72 1.08 3.07
N THR A 12 -11.57 2.09 2.89
CA THR A 12 -11.18 3.51 2.95
C THR A 12 -11.14 4.02 4.39
N ILE A 13 -10.40 5.11 4.63
CA ILE A 13 -10.35 5.74 5.96
C ILE A 13 -11.37 6.87 6.05
N ASP A 14 -12.20 6.83 7.10
CA ASP A 14 -12.99 7.96 7.57
C ASP A 14 -12.06 8.99 8.23
N GLU A 15 -11.67 10.00 7.45
CA GLU A 15 -10.76 11.06 7.89
C GLU A 15 -11.32 11.88 9.06
N THR A 16 -12.64 11.91 9.28
CA THR A 16 -13.26 12.64 10.39
C THR A 16 -12.97 11.99 11.75
N LYS A 17 -12.67 10.69 11.74
CA LYS A 17 -12.30 9.90 12.93
C LYS A 17 -10.79 9.84 13.16
N MET A 18 -9.99 10.51 12.33
CA MET A 18 -8.54 10.58 12.48
C MET A 18 -8.13 11.80 13.33
N PRO A 19 -7.03 11.70 14.10
CA PRO A 19 -6.49 12.85 14.82
C PRO A 19 -6.19 14.03 13.87
N LYS A 20 -6.76 15.20 14.18
CA LYS A 20 -6.54 16.44 13.42
C LYS A 20 -5.13 16.97 13.63
N ASN A 21 -4.58 17.69 12.63
CA ASN A 21 -3.24 18.31 12.68
C ASN A 21 -2.07 17.35 12.95
N SER A 22 -2.25 16.05 12.73
CA SER A 22 -1.19 15.05 12.89
C SER A 22 -0.58 14.68 11.54
N GLU A 23 0.74 14.85 11.41
CA GLU A 23 1.48 14.37 10.22
C GLU A 23 1.35 12.85 10.05
N TYR A 24 1.31 12.09 11.15
CA TYR A 24 1.07 10.66 11.09
C TYR A 24 -0.31 10.33 10.49
N SER A 25 -1.36 11.06 10.88
CA SER A 25 -2.68 10.87 10.28
C SER A 25 -2.64 11.13 8.77
N LYS A 26 -1.97 12.21 8.34
CA LYS A 26 -1.83 12.53 6.91
C LYS A 26 -1.12 11.41 6.15
N MET A 27 -0.06 10.84 6.71
CA MET A 27 0.68 9.73 6.10
C MET A 27 -0.15 8.45 6.00
N VAL A 28 -0.90 8.10 7.05
CA VAL A 28 -1.78 6.92 7.06
C VAL A 28 -2.91 7.07 6.04
N ILE A 29 -3.54 8.24 5.98
CA ILE A 29 -4.58 8.58 4.99
C ILE A 29 -4.02 8.48 3.57
N LEU A 30 -2.85 9.08 3.31
CA LEU A 30 -2.22 9.01 2.00
C LEU A 30 -1.84 7.58 1.62
N GLY A 31 -1.29 6.79 2.55
CA GLY A 31 -0.96 5.39 2.32
C GLY A 31 -2.19 4.58 1.94
N ASN A 32 -3.30 4.74 2.65
CA ASN A 32 -4.57 4.07 2.33
C ASN A 32 -5.10 4.47 0.95
N LYS A 33 -5.06 5.77 0.60
CA LYS A 33 -5.41 6.28 -0.73
C LYS A 33 -4.54 5.65 -1.82
N ILE A 34 -3.24 5.52 -1.61
CA ILE A 34 -2.34 4.85 -2.56
C ILE A 34 -2.68 3.35 -2.69
N LEU A 35 -3.00 2.66 -1.60
CA LEU A 35 -3.35 1.23 -1.64
C LEU A 35 -4.65 0.99 -2.43
N ASN A 36 -5.66 1.84 -2.24
CA ASN A 36 -6.97 1.69 -2.86
C ASN A 36 -7.06 2.31 -4.27
N GLU A 37 -6.31 3.38 -4.53
CA GLU A 37 -6.36 4.16 -5.78
C GLU A 37 -4.94 4.35 -6.37
N THR A 38 -4.15 3.28 -6.46
CA THR A 38 -2.73 3.35 -6.84
C THR A 38 -2.52 4.06 -8.17
N SER A 39 -3.33 3.74 -9.20
CA SER A 39 -3.22 4.37 -10.53
C SER A 39 -3.33 5.90 -10.46
N LYS A 40 -4.22 6.42 -9.62
CA LYS A 40 -4.50 7.86 -9.44
C LYS A 40 -3.39 8.59 -8.71
N TYR A 41 -2.77 7.97 -7.71
CA TYR A 41 -1.77 8.66 -6.87
C TYR A 41 -0.34 8.44 -7.33
N VAL A 42 -0.04 7.23 -7.80
CA VAL A 42 1.34 6.81 -8.14
C VAL A 42 1.43 5.96 -9.40
N GLY A 43 0.37 5.86 -10.21
CA GLY A 43 0.40 5.17 -11.50
C GLY A 43 0.14 6.09 -12.69
N PRO A 44 -0.28 5.58 -13.85
CA PRO A 44 -0.40 6.35 -15.09
C PRO A 44 -1.28 7.60 -14.98
N GLN A 45 -2.26 7.60 -14.07
CA GLN A 45 -3.19 8.71 -13.86
C GLN A 45 -2.71 9.73 -12.82
N ALA A 46 -1.53 9.55 -12.22
CA ALA A 46 -0.98 10.53 -11.30
C ALA A 46 -0.78 11.88 -11.99
N LYS A 47 -1.29 12.93 -11.33
CA LYS A 47 -1.21 14.33 -11.80
C LYS A 47 0.23 14.78 -12.01
N ASP A 48 1.12 14.37 -11.11
CA ASP A 48 2.56 14.63 -11.22
C ASP A 48 3.25 13.44 -11.90
N PRO A 49 3.80 13.61 -13.13
CA PRO A 49 4.54 12.56 -13.82
C PRO A 49 5.72 11.99 -13.01
N LYS A 50 6.33 12.78 -12.11
CA LYS A 50 7.44 12.32 -11.26
C LYS A 50 7.01 11.29 -10.22
N LYS A 51 5.71 11.23 -9.91
CA LYS A 51 5.12 10.27 -8.96
C LYS A 51 4.61 8.99 -9.64
N ARG A 52 4.72 8.87 -10.96
CA ARG A 52 4.30 7.68 -11.71
C ARG A 52 5.31 6.56 -11.54
N PHE A 53 5.10 5.73 -10.52
CA PHE A 53 5.90 4.55 -10.21
C PHE A 53 5.25 3.25 -10.70
N ALA A 54 3.92 3.15 -10.67
CA ALA A 54 3.18 2.08 -11.34
C ALA A 54 3.05 2.35 -12.85
N GLY A 55 3.17 1.30 -13.66
CA GLY A 55 3.06 1.38 -15.13
C GLY A 55 1.76 0.83 -15.70
N ASN A 56 0.87 0.30 -14.86
CA ASN A 56 -0.48 -0.14 -15.23
C ASN A 56 -1.56 0.54 -14.38
N ASN A 57 -2.83 0.28 -14.71
CA ASN A 57 -3.99 0.90 -14.04
C ASN A 57 -4.54 0.11 -12.84
N LEU A 58 -3.81 -0.86 -12.31
CA LEU A 58 -4.24 -1.61 -11.13
C LEU A 58 -4.11 -0.75 -9.86
N SER A 59 -4.76 -1.23 -8.79
CA SER A 59 -4.48 -0.80 -7.42
C SER A 59 -3.95 -1.97 -6.60
N CYS A 60 -3.25 -1.70 -5.49
CA CYS A 60 -2.90 -2.76 -4.54
C CYS A 60 -4.15 -3.53 -4.09
N SER A 61 -5.26 -2.80 -3.89
CA SER A 61 -6.58 -3.34 -3.56
C SER A 61 -7.18 -4.28 -4.60
N SER A 62 -6.70 -4.27 -5.85
CA SER A 62 -7.12 -5.23 -6.88
C SER A 62 -6.80 -6.68 -6.50
N CYS A 63 -5.79 -6.89 -5.65
CA CYS A 63 -5.43 -8.23 -5.13
C CYS A 63 -5.46 -8.31 -3.60
N HIS A 64 -5.34 -7.18 -2.90
CA HIS A 64 -5.34 -7.08 -1.45
C HIS A 64 -6.65 -6.41 -0.99
N ALA A 65 -7.72 -7.19 -0.89
CA ALA A 65 -9.08 -6.67 -0.72
C ALA A 65 -9.19 -5.60 0.39
N ASN A 66 -9.94 -4.53 0.08
CA ASN A 66 -10.21 -3.38 0.96
C ASN A 66 -8.93 -2.79 1.56
N GLY A 67 -7.94 -2.50 0.71
CA GLY A 67 -6.64 -1.99 1.14
C GLY A 67 -5.85 -2.97 2.01
N GLY A 68 -6.09 -4.27 1.83
CA GLY A 68 -5.49 -5.36 2.60
C GLY A 68 -6.08 -5.50 4.00
N SER A 69 -7.36 -5.17 4.19
CA SER A 69 -8.04 -5.28 5.49
C SER A 69 -8.89 -6.54 5.68
N VAL A 70 -9.01 -7.38 4.66
CA VAL A 70 -9.83 -8.60 4.69
C VAL A 70 -8.98 -9.84 4.98
N GLN A 71 -9.44 -10.66 5.92
CA GLN A 71 -8.80 -11.93 6.26
C GLN A 71 -8.87 -12.92 5.08
N ASN A 72 -7.84 -13.76 4.95
CA ASN A 72 -7.71 -14.77 3.88
C ASN A 72 -7.71 -14.21 2.45
N GLN A 73 -7.59 -12.88 2.28
CA GLN A 73 -7.52 -12.20 0.98
C GLN A 73 -6.24 -11.34 0.89
N SER A 74 -5.11 -11.96 1.24
CA SER A 74 -3.79 -11.31 1.27
C SER A 74 -3.72 -10.06 2.15
N GLY A 75 -4.29 -10.10 3.36
CA GLY A 75 -4.31 -8.96 4.28
C GLY A 75 -2.93 -8.46 4.73
N PHE A 76 -2.84 -7.18 5.07
CA PHE A 76 -1.61 -6.52 5.53
C PHE A 76 -1.49 -6.44 7.05
N VAL A 77 -2.55 -6.69 7.82
CA VAL A 77 -2.48 -6.56 9.28
C VAL A 77 -1.51 -7.58 9.87
N GLY A 78 -0.56 -7.07 10.65
CA GLY A 78 0.55 -7.83 11.23
C GLY A 78 1.76 -7.99 10.31
N ILE A 79 1.71 -7.55 9.03
CA ILE A 79 2.82 -7.76 8.09
C ILE A 79 4.11 -7.06 8.51
N TRP A 80 4.00 -5.90 9.16
CA TRP A 80 5.15 -5.14 9.68
C TRP A 80 6.05 -5.99 10.59
N ALA A 81 5.45 -6.83 11.46
CA ALA A 81 6.18 -7.69 12.38
C ALA A 81 6.85 -8.89 11.70
N ARG A 82 6.56 -9.16 10.42
CA ARG A 82 7.14 -10.29 9.66
C ARG A 82 8.32 -9.89 8.79
N PHE A 83 8.75 -8.63 8.82
CA PHE A 83 9.92 -8.16 8.09
C PHE A 83 10.95 -7.57 9.05
N PRO A 84 12.25 -7.68 8.76
CA PRO A 84 12.84 -8.27 7.55
C PRO A 84 12.66 -9.79 7.46
N GLN A 85 12.69 -10.35 6.24
CA GLN A 85 12.60 -11.81 6.04
C GLN A 85 13.45 -12.28 4.88
N TYR A 86 13.86 -13.56 4.93
CA TYR A 86 14.52 -14.20 3.81
C TYR A 86 13.59 -14.31 2.59
N ASN A 87 14.09 -13.91 1.43
CA ASN A 87 13.40 -13.99 0.15
C ASN A 87 14.13 -14.96 -0.77
N ALA A 88 13.54 -16.14 -0.97
CA ALA A 88 14.13 -17.19 -1.80
C ALA A 88 14.37 -16.76 -3.26
N ARG A 89 13.55 -15.85 -3.81
CA ARG A 89 13.69 -15.41 -5.20
C ARG A 89 14.95 -14.57 -5.43
N GLY A 90 15.35 -13.78 -4.44
CA GLY A 90 16.54 -12.93 -4.50
C GLY A 90 17.72 -13.44 -3.68
N ASP A 91 17.59 -14.63 -3.09
CA ASP A 91 18.55 -15.27 -2.19
C ASP A 91 19.13 -14.30 -1.15
N LYS A 92 18.25 -13.52 -0.51
CA LYS A 92 18.67 -12.49 0.46
C LYS A 92 17.57 -12.15 1.44
N VAL A 93 17.96 -11.57 2.56
CA VAL A 93 17.03 -10.93 3.50
C VAL A 93 16.58 -9.59 2.93
N ILE A 94 15.27 -9.35 2.92
CA ILE A 94 14.66 -8.12 2.40
C ILE A 94 13.85 -7.40 3.47
N THR A 95 13.77 -6.07 3.35
CA THR A 95 12.89 -5.23 4.17
C THR A 95 11.44 -5.27 3.66
N LEU A 96 10.50 -4.71 4.43
CA LEU A 96 9.13 -4.50 3.93
C LEU A 96 9.11 -3.53 2.74
N ALA A 97 9.96 -2.49 2.75
CA ALA A 97 10.08 -1.54 1.64
C ALA A 97 10.55 -2.23 0.35
N ASP A 98 11.51 -3.15 0.45
CA ASP A 98 11.92 -4.00 -0.67
C ASP A 98 10.77 -4.87 -1.19
N ARG A 99 9.96 -5.44 -0.29
CA ARG A 99 8.80 -6.25 -0.68
C ARG A 99 7.76 -5.42 -1.43
N ILE A 100 7.50 -4.20 -0.99
CA ILE A 100 6.59 -3.25 -1.65
C ILE A 100 7.14 -2.88 -3.04
N ASN A 101 8.43 -2.56 -3.14
CA ASN A 101 9.08 -2.28 -4.42
C ASN A 101 9.00 -3.47 -5.38
N GLY A 102 9.15 -4.70 -4.89
CA GLY A 102 8.93 -5.90 -5.70
C GLY A 102 7.50 -6.04 -6.23
N CYS A 103 6.47 -5.51 -5.53
CA CYS A 103 5.11 -5.40 -6.08
C CYS A 103 5.04 -4.34 -7.18
N PHE A 104 5.67 -3.17 -6.99
CA PHE A 104 5.70 -2.13 -8.02
C PHE A 104 6.32 -2.64 -9.31
N GLU A 105 7.48 -3.28 -9.25
CA GLU A 105 8.20 -3.78 -10.41
C GLU A 105 7.46 -4.91 -11.15
N ARG A 106 6.71 -5.75 -10.43
CA ARG A 106 6.08 -6.96 -11.01
C ARG A 106 4.58 -6.79 -11.23
N SER A 107 3.82 -6.63 -10.15
CA SER A 107 2.36 -6.54 -10.19
C SER A 107 1.89 -5.24 -10.82
N MET A 108 2.59 -4.14 -10.54
CA MET A 108 2.22 -2.83 -11.06
C MET A 108 2.91 -2.50 -12.40
N ASN A 109 3.68 -3.43 -12.97
CA ASN A 109 4.49 -3.24 -14.19
C ASN A 109 5.25 -1.90 -14.18
N GLY A 110 5.82 -1.58 -13.02
CA GLY A 110 6.32 -0.26 -12.69
C GLY A 110 7.82 -0.25 -12.43
N LYS A 111 8.25 0.79 -11.73
CA LYS A 111 9.63 1.00 -11.29
C LYS A 111 9.70 1.13 -9.78
N ARG A 112 10.90 0.89 -9.25
CA ARG A 112 11.23 1.09 -7.84
C ARG A 112 10.91 2.53 -7.39
N MET A 113 10.27 2.67 -6.24
CA MET A 113 10.11 3.95 -5.55
C MET A 113 11.43 4.36 -4.87
N PRO A 114 11.68 5.67 -4.69
CA PRO A 114 12.81 6.17 -3.92
C PRO A 114 12.81 5.59 -2.49
N SER A 115 14.02 5.32 -1.97
CA SER A 115 14.26 4.83 -0.61
C SER A 115 14.64 5.98 0.31
#